data_AF-A0A8D2JVC5-F1
#
_entry.id   AF-A0A8D2JVC5-F1
#
_cell.length_a   1.000
_cell.length_b   1.000
_cell.length_c   1.000
_cell.angle_alpha   90.00
_cell.angle_beta   90.00
_cell.angle_gamma   90.00
#
_symmetry.space_group_name_H-M   'P 1'
#
loop_
_entity.id
_entity.type
_entity.pdbx_description
1 polymer ?
#
loop_
_entity_poly.entity_id
_entity_poly.type
_entity_poly.pdbx_seq_one_letter_code
_entity_poly.pdbx_strand_id
1 'polypeptide(L)'
;MRSWCLCQICTCGRHHCPHGITRIYENSGVFCPTTEHLEKYPTYDNVLPAQSLKPKQEMRACHGKMEGITTFKLDYRPYEIFKQPRHVPEEYKPKQGKIDLGITYKRDFNSYKVQPVAIVRPLERQQVKKGKLDTVPTYKGNLPFHK
;
A
#
# COMPACT_ATOMS: atom_id res chain seq x y z
N MET A 1 81.42 -77.73 7.70
CA MET A 1 82.23 -78.38 8.76
C MET A 1 81.25 -79.11 9.68
N ARG A 2 81.20 -80.45 9.66
CA ARG A 2 80.30 -81.22 10.53
C ARG A 2 80.92 -81.28 11.92
N SER A 3 80.31 -80.63 12.91
CA SER A 3 80.75 -80.69 14.31
C SER A 3 80.47 -82.08 14.88
N TRP A 4 81.53 -82.80 15.24
CA TRP A 4 81.44 -84.10 15.88
C TRP A 4 80.89 -83.92 17.31
N CYS A 5 79.81 -84.61 17.66
CA CYS A 5 79.23 -84.50 19.00
C CYS A 5 80.04 -85.29 20.03
N LEU A 6 80.18 -84.72 21.23
CA LEU A 6 80.85 -85.35 22.38
C LEU A 6 80.23 -86.71 22.78
N CYS A 7 79.00 -87.00 22.34
CA CYS A 7 78.35 -88.32 22.48
C CYS A 7 79.13 -89.47 21.84
N GLN A 8 79.92 -89.21 20.79
CA GLN A 8 80.65 -90.26 20.08
C GLN A 8 81.99 -90.62 20.73
N ILE A 9 82.38 -89.90 21.79
CA ILE A 9 83.69 -90.05 22.44
C ILE A 9 83.55 -90.27 23.96
N CYS A 10 82.47 -89.79 24.60
CA CYS A 10 82.26 -89.96 26.04
C CYS A 10 81.04 -90.85 26.37
N THR A 11 81.28 -91.93 27.10
CA THR A 11 80.23 -92.80 27.71
C THR A 11 79.72 -92.26 29.05
N CYS A 12 80.22 -91.11 29.50
CA CYS A 12 79.95 -90.52 30.81
C CYS A 12 78.53 -89.98 31.02
N GLY A 13 77.69 -89.93 29.97
CA GLY A 13 76.25 -89.60 30.04
C GLY A 13 75.87 -88.20 30.55
N ARG A 14 76.83 -87.38 30.98
CA ARG A 14 76.61 -86.03 31.53
C ARG A 14 77.18 -84.95 30.62
N HIS A 15 76.64 -84.83 29.41
CA HIS A 15 76.91 -83.67 28.56
C HIS A 15 75.60 -83.19 27.93
N HIS A 16 75.46 -81.87 27.83
CA HIS A 16 74.35 -81.26 27.13
C HIS A 16 74.60 -81.37 25.63
N CYS A 17 73.85 -82.24 24.95
CA CYS A 17 73.90 -82.34 23.49
C CYS A 17 72.71 -81.57 22.90
N PRO A 18 72.93 -80.70 21.89
CA PRO A 18 71.84 -80.01 21.19
C PRO A 18 71.04 -80.93 20.25
N HIS A 19 71.39 -82.22 20.17
CA HIS A 19 70.58 -83.23 19.48
C HIS A 19 69.50 -83.77 20.42
N GLY A 20 68.25 -83.34 20.19
CA GLY A 20 67.03 -84.08 20.56
C GLY A 20 66.77 -84.27 22.05
N ILE A 21 65.69 -83.67 22.54
CA ILE A 21 65.17 -83.81 23.90
C ILE A 21 64.89 -85.30 24.21
N THR A 22 65.70 -85.92 25.06
CA THR A 22 65.47 -87.26 25.61
C THR A 22 64.49 -87.20 26.79
N ARG A 23 63.28 -86.65 26.59
CA ARG A 23 62.18 -86.80 27.56
C ARG A 23 61.13 -87.75 26.97
N ILE A 24 61.05 -88.92 27.59
CA ILE A 24 60.16 -90.05 27.27
C ILE A 24 58.71 -89.78 27.72
N TYR A 25 58.44 -88.64 28.37
CA TYR A 25 57.09 -88.17 28.67
C TYR A 25 56.78 -86.94 27.81
N GLU A 26 56.68 -87.17 26.50
CA GLU A 26 55.82 -86.37 25.65
C GLU A 26 54.40 -86.82 25.97
N ASN A 27 53.72 -86.11 26.87
CA ASN A 27 52.28 -86.27 27.00
C ASN A 27 51.64 -85.69 25.73
N SER A 28 51.57 -86.51 24.69
CA SER A 28 50.71 -86.35 23.52
C SER A 28 49.24 -86.60 23.89
N GLY A 29 48.81 -86.05 25.02
CA GLY A 29 47.42 -85.98 25.40
C GLY A 29 46.88 -84.68 24.83
N VAL A 30 45.95 -84.79 23.90
CA VAL A 30 45.09 -83.65 23.54
C VAL A 30 44.50 -83.13 24.85
N PHE A 31 45.01 -82.00 25.33
CA PHE A 31 44.50 -81.36 26.52
C PHE A 31 43.16 -80.75 26.12
N CYS A 32 42.08 -81.51 26.23
CA CYS A 32 40.72 -81.00 26.03
C CYS A 32 40.39 -80.14 27.26
N PRO A 33 40.39 -78.80 27.17
CA PRO A 33 40.10 -77.93 28.31
C PRO A 33 38.58 -77.77 28.46
N THR A 34 37.82 -78.84 28.25
CA THR A 34 36.36 -78.83 28.41
C THR A 34 36.06 -79.23 29.84
N THR A 35 35.83 -78.24 30.69
CA THR A 35 35.45 -78.45 32.08
C THR A 35 33.97 -78.83 32.16
N GLU A 36 33.55 -79.48 33.25
CA GLU A 36 32.14 -79.75 33.57
C GLU A 36 31.23 -78.52 33.41
N HIS A 37 31.81 -77.33 33.59
CA HIS A 37 31.11 -76.06 33.47
C HIS A 37 30.73 -75.72 32.02
N LEU A 38 31.64 -75.96 31.06
CA LEU A 38 31.40 -75.69 29.64
C LEU A 38 30.40 -76.67 29.03
N GLU A 39 30.36 -77.92 29.51
CA GLU A 39 29.32 -78.88 29.11
C GLU A 39 27.94 -78.53 29.68
N LYS A 40 27.88 -78.12 30.95
CA LYS A 40 26.61 -77.85 31.63
C LYS A 40 25.98 -76.50 31.23
N TYR A 41 26.80 -75.51 30.84
CA TYR A 41 26.33 -74.17 30.49
C TYR A 41 26.95 -73.70 29.17
N PRO A 42 26.42 -74.18 28.03
CA PRO A 42 26.81 -73.63 26.73
C PRO A 42 26.46 -72.14 26.67
N THR A 43 27.26 -71.36 25.96
CA THR A 43 26.95 -69.94 25.71
C THR A 43 25.68 -69.89 24.87
N TYR A 44 24.59 -69.42 25.47
CA TYR A 44 23.32 -69.28 24.76
C TYR A 44 23.48 -68.23 23.67
N ASP A 45 23.31 -68.63 22.41
CA ASP A 45 23.20 -67.69 21.29
C ASP A 45 21.99 -66.77 21.51
N ASN A 46 22.04 -65.57 20.93
CA ASN A 46 21.06 -64.50 21.11
C ASN A 46 19.62 -64.97 20.85
N VAL A 47 18.94 -65.45 21.90
CA VAL A 47 17.52 -65.81 21.85
C VAL A 47 16.73 -64.53 21.72
N LEU A 48 16.06 -64.36 20.58
CA LEU A 48 15.21 -63.19 20.37
C LEU A 48 14.06 -63.22 21.40
N PRO A 49 13.79 -62.11 22.09
CA PRO A 49 12.65 -62.00 22.99
C PRO A 49 11.34 -62.33 22.27
N ALA A 50 10.39 -62.91 23.01
CA ALA A 50 9.05 -63.17 22.49
C ALA A 50 8.40 -61.87 21.98
N GLN A 51 7.79 -61.93 20.79
CA GLN A 51 7.10 -60.77 20.23
C GLN A 51 5.85 -60.45 21.05
N SER A 52 5.70 -59.19 21.45
CA SER A 52 4.53 -58.76 22.21
C SER A 52 3.27 -58.75 21.33
N LEU A 53 2.17 -59.33 21.81
CA LEU A 53 0.83 -59.18 21.21
C LEU A 53 0.17 -57.83 21.56
N LYS A 54 0.93 -56.90 22.15
CA LYS A 54 0.42 -55.58 22.49
C LYS A 54 0.08 -54.83 21.20
N PRO A 55 -1.13 -54.23 21.10
CA PRO A 55 -1.46 -53.38 19.98
C PRO A 55 -0.39 -52.30 19.81
N LYS A 56 0.13 -52.16 18.60
CA LYS A 56 1.08 -51.08 18.30
C LYS A 56 0.33 -49.76 18.39
N GLN A 57 0.88 -48.80 19.11
CA GLN A 57 0.29 -47.47 19.20
C GLN A 57 0.45 -46.77 17.84
N GLU A 58 -0.61 -46.79 17.05
CA GLU A 58 -0.69 -46.01 15.82
C GLU A 58 -1.07 -44.57 16.20
N MET A 59 -0.16 -43.62 15.97
CA MET A 59 -0.49 -42.21 16.06
C MET A 59 -1.43 -41.84 14.92
N ARG A 60 -2.73 -41.81 15.19
CA ARG A 60 -3.70 -41.22 14.26
C ARG A 60 -3.49 -39.71 14.25
N ALA A 61 -2.92 -39.20 13.17
CA ALA A 61 -2.89 -37.76 12.94
C ALA A 61 -4.34 -37.26 12.77
N CYS A 62 -4.75 -36.30 13.58
CA CYS A 62 -6.03 -35.63 13.39
C CYS A 62 -5.92 -34.72 12.17
N HIS A 63 -6.49 -35.14 11.04
CA HIS A 63 -6.52 -34.37 9.79
C HIS A 63 -7.74 -33.45 9.69
N GLY A 64 -8.42 -33.16 10.80
CA GLY A 64 -9.54 -32.22 10.82
C GLY A 64 -9.07 -30.81 10.45
N LYS A 65 -9.64 -30.23 9.39
CA LYS A 65 -9.39 -28.82 9.06
C LYS A 65 -10.12 -27.95 10.08
N MET A 66 -9.45 -26.91 10.57
CA MET A 66 -10.11 -25.92 11.42
C MET A 66 -11.18 -25.19 10.62
N GLU A 67 -12.38 -25.07 11.20
CA GLU A 67 -13.43 -24.24 10.65
C GLU A 67 -12.97 -22.78 10.67
N GLY A 68 -12.79 -22.17 9.48
CA GLY A 68 -12.35 -20.77 9.33
C GLY A 68 -13.43 -19.73 9.67
N ILE A 69 -14.33 -20.08 10.60
CA ILE A 69 -15.45 -19.27 11.02
C ILE A 69 -15.09 -18.70 12.40
N THR A 70 -14.64 -17.45 12.41
CA THR A 70 -14.35 -16.72 13.65
C THR A 70 -15.63 -16.12 14.20
N THR A 71 -15.68 -15.87 15.51
CA THR A 71 -16.77 -15.11 16.17
C THR A 71 -17.00 -13.78 15.47
N PHE A 72 -15.92 -13.07 15.14
CA PHE A 72 -15.98 -11.83 14.37
C PHE A 72 -16.75 -11.98 13.03
N LYS A 73 -16.49 -13.04 12.28
CA LYS A 73 -17.18 -13.29 10.99
C LYS A 73 -18.67 -13.64 11.18
N LEU A 74 -19.02 -14.24 12.32
CA LEU A 74 -20.41 -14.55 12.66
C LEU A 74 -21.17 -13.31 13.12
N ASP A 75 -20.55 -12.51 13.98
CA ASP A 75 -21.17 -11.41 14.72
C ASP A 75 -21.25 -10.13 13.87
N TYR A 76 -20.25 -9.86 13.03
CA TYR A 76 -20.16 -8.64 12.23
C TYR A 76 -20.60 -8.89 10.79
N ARG A 77 -21.92 -9.02 10.60
CA ARG A 77 -22.52 -9.10 9.26
C ARG A 77 -22.93 -7.71 8.76
N PRO A 78 -22.85 -7.44 7.44
CA PRO A 78 -23.41 -6.23 6.87
C PRO A 78 -24.92 -6.18 7.13
N TYR A 79 -25.40 -5.09 7.71
CA TYR A 79 -26.82 -4.83 7.86
C TYR A 79 -27.31 -3.95 6.70
N GLU A 80 -28.55 -4.16 6.26
CA GLU A 80 -29.20 -3.26 5.30
C GLU A 80 -29.48 -1.91 5.98
N ILE A 81 -28.77 -0.88 5.53
CA ILE A 81 -28.94 0.49 6.04
C ILE A 81 -30.03 1.18 5.20
N PHE A 82 -31.20 1.36 5.79
CA PHE A 82 -32.25 2.17 5.17
C PHE A 82 -31.99 3.66 5.40
N LYS A 83 -32.18 4.47 4.36
CA LYS A 83 -32.15 5.93 4.52
C LYS A 83 -33.34 6.35 5.38
N GLN A 84 -33.09 7.07 6.46
CA GLN A 84 -34.16 7.62 7.29
C GLN A 84 -35.05 8.51 6.42
N PRO A 85 -36.39 8.34 6.46
CA PRO A 85 -37.29 9.22 5.74
C PRO A 85 -37.09 10.65 6.27
N ARG A 86 -36.73 11.56 5.37
CA ARG A 86 -36.54 12.98 5.69
C ARG A 86 -37.85 13.71 5.46
N HIS A 87 -38.15 14.67 6.32
CA HIS A 87 -39.26 15.59 6.11
C HIS A 87 -38.99 16.44 4.86
N VAL A 88 -39.91 16.40 3.89
CA VAL A 88 -39.88 17.27 2.71
C VAL A 88 -40.55 18.59 3.10
N PRO A 89 -39.87 19.74 3.05
CA PRO A 89 -40.50 21.02 3.36
C PRO A 89 -41.62 21.31 2.36
N GLU A 90 -42.75 21.79 2.87
CA GLU A 90 -43.89 22.16 2.03
C GLU A 90 -43.55 23.36 1.15
N GLU A 91 -43.98 23.34 -0.11
CA GLU A 91 -43.77 24.46 -1.04
C GLU A 91 -44.50 25.72 -0.54
N TYR A 92 -43.80 26.85 -0.57
CA TYR A 92 -44.38 28.12 -0.15
C TYR A 92 -45.50 28.56 -1.10
N LYS A 93 -46.72 28.71 -0.56
CA LYS A 93 -47.86 29.27 -1.28
C LYS A 93 -47.97 30.77 -0.96
N PRO A 94 -47.60 31.67 -1.89
CA PRO A 94 -47.75 33.10 -1.66
C PRO A 94 -49.22 33.45 -1.45
N LYS A 95 -49.50 34.35 -0.50
CA LYS A 95 -50.86 34.84 -0.26
C LYS A 95 -51.34 35.60 -1.51
N GLN A 96 -52.53 35.28 -1.98
CA GLN A 96 -53.17 36.02 -3.06
C GLN A 96 -53.62 37.38 -2.52
N GLY A 97 -52.92 38.44 -2.93
CA GLY A 97 -53.27 39.81 -2.58
C GLY A 97 -52.65 40.77 -3.58
N LYS A 98 -53.43 41.74 -4.07
CA LYS A 98 -52.88 42.86 -4.83
C LYS A 98 -52.20 43.79 -3.83
N ILE A 99 -50.89 43.88 -3.91
CA ILE A 99 -50.10 44.84 -3.14
C ILE A 99 -50.06 46.13 -3.95
N ASP A 100 -50.32 47.27 -3.32
CA ASP A 100 -50.15 48.58 -3.94
C ASP A 100 -48.65 48.89 -4.07
N LEU A 101 -48.12 48.78 -5.29
CA LEU A 101 -46.71 49.03 -5.62
C LEU A 101 -46.40 50.53 -5.80
N GLY A 102 -47.36 51.41 -5.53
CA GLY A 102 -47.20 52.85 -5.63
C GLY A 102 -46.35 53.42 -4.50
N ILE A 103 -45.04 53.49 -4.70
CA ILE A 103 -44.14 54.25 -3.80
C ILE A 103 -44.49 55.74 -3.82
N THR A 104 -44.46 56.39 -2.66
CA THR A 104 -44.74 57.83 -2.49
C THR A 104 -43.90 58.69 -3.43
N TYR A 105 -42.63 58.33 -3.62
CA TYR A 105 -41.73 59.00 -4.56
C TYR A 105 -42.27 59.10 -5.99
N LYS A 106 -42.85 58.02 -6.53
CA LYS A 106 -43.44 58.01 -7.89
C LYS A 106 -44.74 58.81 -7.97
N ARG A 107 -45.46 58.97 -6.86
CA ARG A 107 -46.69 59.76 -6.80
C ARG A 107 -46.38 61.24 -6.75
N ASP A 108 -45.41 61.60 -5.93
CA ASP A 108 -45.15 62.99 -5.56
C ASP A 108 -44.15 63.67 -6.51
N PHE A 109 -43.22 62.91 -7.09
CA PHE A 109 -42.12 63.45 -7.90
C PHE A 109 -42.29 63.13 -9.39
N ASN A 110 -43.18 63.87 -10.05
CA ASN A 110 -43.41 63.77 -11.50
C ASN A 110 -42.57 64.78 -12.27
N SER A 111 -42.13 64.40 -13.48
CA SER A 111 -41.46 65.33 -14.39
C SER A 111 -42.48 66.34 -14.95
N TYR A 112 -42.32 67.62 -14.61
CA TYR A 112 -43.12 68.70 -15.18
C TYR A 112 -42.50 69.22 -16.48
N LYS A 113 -43.34 69.42 -17.50
CA LYS A 113 -42.92 70.10 -18.74
C LYS A 113 -42.85 71.61 -18.45
N VAL A 114 -41.65 72.13 -18.27
CA VAL A 114 -41.42 73.58 -18.12
C VAL A 114 -41.29 74.19 -19.51
N GLN A 115 -42.07 75.25 -19.79
CA GLN A 115 -41.90 76.00 -21.03
C GLN A 115 -40.70 76.95 -20.92
N PRO A 116 -39.86 77.06 -21.97
CA PRO A 116 -38.75 78.00 -21.97
C PRO A 116 -39.28 79.44 -21.89
N VAL A 117 -38.68 80.24 -21.01
CA VAL A 117 -39.01 81.67 -20.88
C VAL A 117 -38.57 82.39 -22.16
N ALA A 118 -39.47 83.18 -22.74
CA ALA A 118 -39.18 83.98 -23.92
C ALA A 118 -38.10 85.03 -23.61
N ILE A 119 -37.01 85.01 -24.37
CA ILE A 119 -35.93 86.00 -24.27
C ILE A 119 -36.44 87.30 -24.91
N VAL A 120 -36.59 88.35 -24.09
CA VAL A 120 -36.94 89.69 -24.59
C VAL A 120 -35.70 90.30 -25.24
N ARG A 121 -35.69 90.37 -26.58
CA ARG A 121 -34.63 91.07 -27.33
C ARG A 121 -34.96 92.58 -27.40
N PRO A 122 -34.00 93.48 -27.20
CA PRO A 122 -34.20 94.92 -27.37
C PRO A 122 -34.65 95.24 -28.81
N LEU A 123 -35.53 96.24 -28.96
CA LEU A 123 -36.01 96.69 -30.26
C LEU A 123 -34.83 97.15 -31.15
N GLU A 124 -34.70 96.54 -32.33
CA GLU A 124 -33.69 96.93 -33.31
C GLU A 124 -33.89 98.39 -33.73
N ARG A 125 -32.83 99.20 -33.58
CA ARG A 125 -32.83 100.59 -34.05
C ARG A 125 -32.70 100.59 -35.58
N GLN A 126 -33.73 101.07 -36.27
CA GLN A 126 -33.68 101.23 -37.72
C GLN A 126 -32.57 102.21 -38.12
N GLN A 127 -31.68 101.78 -39.02
CA GLN A 127 -30.61 102.61 -39.54
C GLN A 127 -31.20 103.64 -40.51
N VAL A 128 -31.02 104.93 -40.22
CA VAL A 128 -31.52 106.01 -41.07
C VAL A 128 -30.84 105.94 -42.44
N LYS A 129 -31.64 105.95 -43.51
CA LYS A 129 -31.15 105.95 -44.90
C LYS A 129 -30.36 107.25 -45.15
N LYS A 130 -29.08 107.14 -45.49
CA LYS A 130 -28.26 108.29 -45.90
C LYS A 130 -28.71 108.74 -47.30
N GLY A 131 -29.31 109.93 -47.39
CA GLY A 131 -29.63 110.55 -48.68
C GLY A 131 -28.34 110.90 -49.43
N LYS A 132 -28.29 110.59 -50.73
CA LYS A 132 -27.15 110.93 -51.58
C LYS A 132 -27.26 112.41 -51.97
N LEU A 133 -26.22 113.18 -51.67
CA LEU A 133 -26.21 114.64 -51.86
C LEU A 133 -25.31 114.95 -53.06
N ASP A 134 -25.91 115.06 -54.24
CA ASP A 134 -25.20 115.37 -55.48
C ASP A 134 -25.19 116.89 -55.68
N THR A 135 -24.17 117.56 -55.13
CA THR A 135 -23.94 118.99 -55.34
C THR A 135 -22.67 119.20 -56.15
N VAL A 136 -22.80 119.75 -57.36
CA VAL A 136 -21.66 120.16 -58.18
C VAL A 136 -21.36 121.63 -57.86
N PRO A 137 -20.17 121.97 -57.32
CA PRO A 137 -19.85 123.33 -56.95
C PRO A 137 -19.69 124.23 -58.18
N THR A 138 -20.15 125.48 -58.07
CA THR A 138 -20.37 126.43 -59.17
C THR A 138 -19.12 126.72 -60.01
N TYR A 139 -17.92 126.67 -59.41
CA TYR A 139 -16.67 126.90 -60.15
C TYR A 139 -16.38 125.82 -61.20
N LYS A 140 -16.86 124.58 -61.02
CA LYS A 140 -16.71 123.50 -62.00
C LYS A 140 -17.68 123.61 -63.17
N GLY A 141 -18.83 124.27 -62.98
CA GLY A 141 -19.85 124.45 -64.03
C GLY A 141 -19.60 125.63 -64.96
N ASN A 142 -18.85 126.66 -64.50
CA ASN A 142 -18.78 127.96 -65.16
C ASN A 142 -17.35 128.39 -65.54
N LEU A 143 -16.54 127.47 -66.08
CA LEU A 143 -15.26 127.81 -66.74
C LEU A 143 -15.46 127.67 -68.26
N PRO A 144 -15.74 128.77 -68.99
CA PRO A 144 -15.82 128.74 -70.44
C PRO A 144 -14.43 128.42 -71.00
N PHE A 145 -14.33 127.32 -71.76
CA PHE A 145 -13.16 126.98 -72.56
C PHE A 145 -12.93 128.08 -73.60
N HIS A 146 -12.09 129.06 -73.27
CA HIS A 146 -11.53 129.98 -74.26
C HIS A 146 -10.29 129.34 -74.88
N LYS A 147 -10.39 129.15 -76.21
CA LYS A 147 -9.46 128.56 -77.20
C LYS A 147 -7.98 128.49 -76.86
#